data_AF-Q99P93-F1
#
_entry.id   AF-Q99P93-F1
#
_cell.length_a   1.000
_cell.length_b   1.000
_cell.length_c   1.000
_cell.angle_alpha   90.00
_cell.angle_beta   90.00
_cell.angle_gamma   90.00
#
_symmetry.space_group_name_H-M   'P 1'
#
loop_
_entity.id
_entity.type
_entity.pdbx_description
1 polymer ?
#
loop_
_entity_poly.entity_id
_entity_poly.type
_entity_poly.pdbx_seq_one_letter_code
_entity_poly.pdbx_strand_id
1 'polypeptide(L)'
;PSPLSMKQLLDFGSENACERTSFSFLRQELPVRLANILKEIDILPERLVNTPSVQLVKSWYIQSLMDLVEFHEKNPEDQKALSDFVDTLIKVRNRHHNVVPTMAQGILEYKDTCTVDPATNQNLQYFLDRFYMNRISTRMLMTQHILIFSDSKTGNPSHI
;
A
#
# COMPACT_ATOMS: atom_id res chain seq x y z
N PRO A 1 -11.55 -3.59 -3.05
CA PRO A 1 -11.14 -2.64 -1.99
C PRO A 1 -12.38 -2.09 -1.26
N SER A 2 -12.32 -2.03 0.06
CA SER A 2 -13.39 -1.52 0.91
C SER A 2 -13.15 -0.03 1.21
N PRO A 3 -14.00 0.90 0.75
CA PRO A 3 -13.86 2.31 1.08
C PRO A 3 -14.19 2.57 2.55
N LEU A 4 -13.43 3.45 3.21
CA LEU A 4 -13.71 3.94 4.55
C LEU A 4 -13.91 5.46 4.50
N SER A 5 -14.92 5.95 5.21
CA SER A 5 -15.17 7.38 5.40
C SER A 5 -14.25 7.97 6.48
N MET A 6 -14.03 9.29 6.42
CA MET A 6 -13.27 10.00 7.46
C MET A 6 -13.90 9.85 8.84
N LYS A 7 -15.24 9.84 8.92
CA LYS A 7 -15.97 9.59 10.17
C LYS A 7 -15.63 8.22 10.75
N GLN A 8 -15.67 7.15 9.95
CA GLN A 8 -15.30 5.81 10.42
C GLN A 8 -13.85 5.72 10.91
N LEU A 9 -12.92 6.43 10.27
CA LEU A 9 -11.52 6.47 10.70
C LEU A 9 -11.36 7.19 12.04
N LEU A 10 -12.07 8.30 12.25
CA LEU A 10 -12.06 9.05 13.49
C LEU A 10 -12.73 8.25 14.62
N ASP A 11 -13.94 7.75 14.39
CA ASP A 11 -14.71 6.97 15.36
C ASP A 11 -13.92 5.72 15.83
N PHE A 12 -13.15 5.10 14.91
CA PHE A 12 -12.26 3.99 15.24
C PHE A 12 -11.10 4.42 16.16
N GLY A 13 -10.51 5.60 15.92
CA GLY A 13 -9.35 6.08 16.68
C GLY A 13 -9.69 6.71 18.04
N SER A 14 -10.88 7.30 18.21
CA SER A 14 -11.24 8.06 19.40
C SER A 14 -11.94 7.26 20.50
N GLU A 15 -12.79 6.31 20.13
CA GLU A 15 -13.70 5.65 21.10
C GLU A 15 -13.52 4.12 21.16
N ASN A 16 -13.00 3.48 20.09
CA ASN A 16 -13.00 2.02 19.92
C ASN A 16 -11.70 1.47 19.34
N ALA A 17 -10.55 2.07 19.66
CA ALA A 17 -9.26 1.66 19.12
C ALA A 17 -8.88 0.24 19.57
N CYS A 18 -9.31 -0.76 18.79
CA CYS A 18 -9.05 -2.18 19.03
C CYS A 18 -8.05 -2.69 17.99
N GLU A 19 -6.82 -2.98 18.45
CA GLU A 19 -5.73 -3.46 17.61
C GLU A 19 -6.14 -4.71 16.82
N ARG A 20 -6.87 -5.64 17.48
CA ARG A 20 -7.32 -6.90 16.88
C ARG A 20 -8.32 -6.71 15.74
N THR A 21 -9.23 -5.76 15.89
CA THR A 21 -10.19 -5.39 14.84
C THR A 21 -9.45 -4.75 13.67
N SER A 22 -8.52 -3.83 13.94
CA SER A 22 -7.69 -3.20 12.91
C SER A 22 -6.84 -4.21 12.16
N PHE A 23 -6.16 -5.10 12.89
CA PHE A 23 -5.37 -6.20 12.35
C PHE A 23 -6.21 -7.11 11.46
N SER A 24 -7.38 -7.53 11.94
CA SER A 24 -8.28 -8.43 11.19
C SER A 24 -8.77 -7.82 9.88
N PHE A 25 -9.03 -6.51 9.87
CA PHE A 25 -9.38 -5.77 8.65
C PHE A 25 -8.17 -5.64 7.71
N LEU A 26 -7.03 -5.15 8.20
CA LEU A 26 -5.88 -4.80 7.36
C LEU A 26 -5.17 -6.02 6.76
N ARG A 27 -5.10 -7.14 7.48
CA ARG A 27 -4.51 -8.40 6.96
C ARG A 27 -5.29 -8.97 5.77
N GLN A 28 -6.53 -8.53 5.54
CA GLN A 28 -7.33 -8.88 4.37
C GLN A 28 -7.32 -7.75 3.34
N GLU A 29 -7.57 -6.51 3.77
CA GLU A 29 -7.72 -5.37 2.87
C GLU A 29 -6.41 -4.97 2.17
N LEU A 30 -5.26 -4.99 2.87
CA LEU A 30 -3.98 -4.57 2.28
C LEU A 30 -3.52 -5.52 1.16
N PRO A 31 -3.49 -6.86 1.33
CA PRO A 31 -3.20 -7.78 0.22
C PRO A 31 -4.11 -7.56 -1.01
N VAL A 32 -5.41 -7.34 -0.81
CA VAL A 32 -6.35 -7.07 -1.90
C VAL A 32 -6.00 -5.78 -2.65
N ARG A 33 -5.64 -4.71 -1.93
CA ARG A 33 -5.24 -3.44 -2.57
C ARG A 33 -3.94 -3.59 -3.36
N LEU A 34 -2.94 -4.29 -2.80
CA LEU A 34 -1.66 -4.52 -3.50
C LEU A 34 -1.83 -5.42 -4.73
N ALA A 35 -2.63 -6.48 -4.63
CA ALA A 35 -2.92 -7.38 -5.75
C ALA A 35 -3.63 -6.64 -6.90
N ASN A 36 -4.59 -5.75 -6.59
CA ASN A 36 -5.24 -4.93 -7.61
C ASN A 36 -4.24 -4.00 -8.32
N ILE A 37 -3.32 -3.38 -7.59
CA ILE A 37 -2.25 -2.56 -8.22
C ILE A 37 -1.38 -3.42 -9.13
N LEU A 38 -0.95 -4.60 -8.69
CA LEU A 38 -0.13 -5.49 -9.51
C LEU A 38 -0.84 -5.88 -10.81
N LYS A 39 -2.14 -6.18 -10.74
CA LYS A 39 -2.96 -6.44 -11.93
C LYS A 39 -3.10 -5.22 -12.83
N GLU A 40 -3.21 -4.02 -12.27
CA GLU A 40 -3.23 -2.79 -13.05
C GLU A 40 -1.88 -2.50 -13.73
N ILE A 41 -0.75 -2.84 -13.10
CA ILE A 41 0.57 -2.75 -13.72
C ILE A 41 0.70 -3.76 -14.86
N ASP A 42 0.20 -4.99 -14.68
CA ASP A 42 0.30 -6.06 -15.68
C ASP A 42 -0.46 -5.78 -16.98
N ILE A 43 -1.44 -4.87 -16.97
CA ILE A 43 -2.22 -4.49 -18.17
C ILE A 43 -1.65 -3.26 -18.90
N LEU A 44 -0.58 -2.65 -18.38
CA LEU A 44 0.11 -1.57 -19.09
C LEU A 44 0.80 -2.08 -20.36
N PRO A 45 1.13 -1.19 -21.32
CA PRO A 45 1.90 -1.58 -22.50
C PRO A 45 3.19 -2.30 -22.12
N GLU A 46 3.47 -3.43 -22.78
CA GLU A 46 4.62 -4.31 -22.45
C GLU A 46 5.94 -3.54 -22.37
N ARG A 47 6.16 -2.60 -23.31
CA ARG A 47 7.35 -1.74 -23.32
C ARG A 47 7.48 -0.88 -22.07
N LEU A 48 6.36 -0.35 -21.56
CA LEU A 48 6.34 0.42 -20.31
C LEU A 48 6.57 -0.50 -19.11
N VAL A 49 5.89 -1.65 -19.05
CA VAL A 49 6.07 -2.63 -17.98
C VAL A 49 7.53 -3.06 -17.87
N ASN A 50 8.22 -3.25 -19.00
CA ASN A 50 9.60 -3.70 -19.07
C ASN A 50 10.65 -2.61 -18.79
N THR A 51 10.24 -1.36 -18.58
CA THR A 51 11.16 -0.32 -18.12
C THR A 51 11.77 -0.70 -16.75
N PRO A 52 13.08 -0.48 -16.52
CA PRO A 52 13.73 -0.84 -15.27
C PRO A 52 13.02 -0.26 -14.04
N SER A 53 12.55 0.98 -14.14
CA SER A 53 11.87 1.65 -13.04
C SER A 53 10.49 1.05 -12.71
N VAL A 54 9.69 0.66 -13.72
CA VAL A 54 8.40 0.00 -13.48
C VAL A 54 8.60 -1.41 -12.90
N GLN A 55 9.60 -2.15 -13.39
CA GLN A 55 9.95 -3.46 -12.82
C GLN A 55 10.39 -3.35 -11.35
N LEU A 56 11.16 -2.33 -11.00
CA LEU A 56 11.54 -2.06 -9.63
C LEU A 56 10.32 -1.80 -8.73
N VAL A 57 9.38 -0.95 -9.17
CA VAL A 57 8.13 -0.72 -8.44
C VAL A 57 7.34 -2.02 -8.31
N LYS A 58 7.18 -2.79 -9.39
CA LYS A 58 6.47 -4.07 -9.38
C LYS A 58 7.10 -5.04 -8.35
N SER A 59 8.42 -5.13 -8.30
CA SER A 59 9.13 -5.96 -7.31
C SER A 59 8.82 -5.56 -5.86
N TRP A 60 8.69 -4.27 -5.58
CA TRP A 60 8.34 -3.78 -4.24
C TRP A 60 6.94 -4.19 -3.84
N TYR A 61 5.97 -4.08 -4.77
CA TYR A 61 4.60 -4.51 -4.54
C TYR A 61 4.49 -6.02 -4.35
N ILE A 62 5.23 -6.82 -5.13
CA ILE A 62 5.30 -8.28 -4.97
C ILE A 62 5.84 -8.63 -3.58
N GLN A 63 6.99 -8.06 -3.19
CA GLN A 63 7.57 -8.36 -1.88
C GLN A 63 6.65 -7.94 -0.73
N SER A 64 6.02 -6.77 -0.83
CA SER A 64 5.05 -6.32 0.18
C SER A 64 3.81 -7.20 0.26
N LEU A 65 3.33 -7.72 -0.88
CA LEU A 65 2.24 -8.67 -0.89
C LEU A 65 2.66 -9.98 -0.19
N MET A 66 3.84 -10.52 -0.52
CA MET A 66 4.39 -11.71 0.12
C MET A 66 4.53 -11.55 1.63
N ASP A 67 5.06 -10.42 2.10
CA ASP A 67 5.20 -10.14 3.53
C ASP A 67 3.84 -10.10 4.25
N LEU A 68 2.80 -9.56 3.59
CA LEU A 68 1.48 -9.38 4.20
C LEU A 68 0.63 -10.66 4.20
N VAL A 69 0.76 -11.53 3.20
CA VAL A 69 -0.03 -12.78 3.14
C VAL A 69 0.34 -13.76 4.24
N GLU A 70 1.54 -13.68 4.80
CA GLU A 70 1.97 -14.46 5.98
C GLU A 70 1.07 -14.23 7.22
N PHE A 71 0.32 -13.13 7.25
CA PHE A 71 -0.61 -12.80 8.34
C PHE A 71 -2.05 -13.27 8.12
N HIS A 72 -2.37 -13.83 6.94
CA HIS A 72 -3.74 -14.16 6.55
C HIS A 72 -4.43 -15.09 7.56
N GLU A 73 -3.71 -16.13 7.99
CA GLU A 73 -4.22 -17.17 8.91
C GLU A 73 -3.78 -16.97 10.38
N LYS A 74 -3.08 -15.87 10.70
CA LYS A 74 -2.59 -15.65 12.07
C LYS A 74 -3.73 -15.37 13.04
N ASN A 75 -3.61 -15.78 14.30
CA ASN A 75 -4.66 -15.52 15.29
C ASN A 75 -4.66 -14.03 15.70
N PRO A 76 -5.78 -13.28 15.60
CA PRO A 76 -5.87 -11.90 16.10
C PRO A 76 -5.65 -11.73 17.61
N GLU A 77 -5.70 -12.83 18.37
CA GLU A 77 -5.43 -12.86 19.81
C GLU A 77 -3.93 -13.06 20.12
N ASP A 78 -3.11 -13.41 19.13
CA ASP A 78 -1.67 -13.61 19.31
C ASP A 78 -0.93 -12.26 19.34
N GLN A 79 -0.51 -11.84 20.53
CA GLN A 79 0.21 -10.58 20.72
C GLN A 79 1.51 -10.49 19.91
N LYS A 80 2.18 -11.63 19.68
CA LYS A 80 3.40 -11.65 18.85
C LYS A 80 3.02 -11.38 17.40
N ALA A 81 1.94 -11.96 16.89
CA ALA A 81 1.45 -11.71 15.53
C ALA A 81 1.06 -10.23 15.34
N LEU A 82 0.40 -9.60 16.32
CA LEU A 82 0.07 -8.17 16.28
C LEU A 82 1.33 -7.30 16.22
N SER A 83 2.31 -7.56 17.10
CA SER A 83 3.59 -6.83 17.10
C SER A 83 4.37 -7.01 15.79
N ASP A 84 4.47 -8.25 15.30
CA ASP A 84 5.17 -8.57 14.04
C ASP A 84 4.46 -7.91 12.84
N PHE A 85 3.14 -7.75 12.91
CA PHE A 85 2.35 -7.07 11.88
C PHE A 85 2.68 -5.57 11.82
N VAL A 86 2.72 -4.87 12.97
CA VAL A 86 3.11 -3.45 13.03
C VAL A 86 4.51 -3.27 12.43
N ASP A 87 5.47 -4.11 12.82
CA ASP A 87 6.84 -4.04 12.29
C ASP A 87 6.89 -4.32 10.78
N THR A 88 6.03 -5.21 10.28
CA THR A 88 5.87 -5.48 8.85
C THR A 88 5.26 -4.28 8.11
N LEU A 89 4.23 -3.62 8.66
CA LEU A 89 3.65 -2.42 8.05
C LEU A 89 4.68 -1.29 7.94
N ILE A 90 5.55 -1.13 8.95
CA ILE A 90 6.66 -0.16 8.90
C ILE A 90 7.63 -0.50 7.75
N LYS A 91 8.01 -1.78 7.60
CA LYS A 91 8.86 -2.24 6.49
C LYS A 91 8.23 -1.96 5.13
N VAL A 92 6.95 -2.32 4.94
CA VAL A 92 6.19 -2.07 3.71
C VAL A 92 6.10 -0.58 3.39
N ARG A 93 5.74 0.25 4.38
CA ARG A 93 5.67 1.72 4.24
C ARG A 93 7.01 2.32 3.79
N ASN A 94 8.12 1.85 4.37
CA ASN A 94 9.46 2.35 4.05
C ASN A 94 9.91 1.89 2.67
N ARG A 95 9.66 0.61 2.31
CA ARG A 95 9.92 0.08 0.96
C ARG A 95 9.22 0.91 -0.12
N HIS A 96 8.00 1.37 0.15
CA HIS A 96 7.19 2.11 -0.80
C HIS A 96 7.50 3.62 -0.83
N HIS A 97 8.51 4.11 -0.10
CA HIS A 97 8.83 5.55 0.02
C HIS A 97 9.04 6.21 -1.36
N ASN A 98 9.81 5.56 -2.23
CA ASN A 98 10.22 6.08 -3.54
C ASN A 98 9.31 5.67 -4.71
N VAL A 99 8.16 5.04 -4.47
CA VAL A 99 7.27 4.59 -5.54
C VAL A 99 6.88 5.69 -6.53
N VAL A 100 6.59 6.91 -6.04
CA VAL A 100 6.18 8.04 -6.92
C VAL A 100 7.31 8.48 -7.84
N PRO A 101 8.50 8.89 -7.34
CA PRO A 101 9.59 9.29 -8.23
C PRO A 101 10.06 8.16 -9.13
N THR A 102 10.08 6.90 -8.66
CA THR A 102 10.47 5.75 -9.49
C THR A 102 9.43 5.46 -10.59
N MET A 103 8.14 5.49 -10.29
CA MET A 103 7.11 5.31 -11.33
C MET A 103 7.20 6.43 -12.38
N ALA A 104 7.40 7.69 -11.96
CA ALA A 104 7.61 8.80 -12.88
C ALA A 104 8.83 8.58 -13.79
N GLN A 105 9.93 8.07 -13.24
CA GLN A 105 11.12 7.72 -14.02
C GLN A 105 10.81 6.63 -15.07
N GLY A 106 10.00 5.63 -14.75
CA GLY A 106 9.56 4.62 -15.72
C GLY A 106 8.73 5.20 -16.88
N ILE A 107 7.91 6.22 -16.60
CA ILE A 107 7.19 6.93 -17.66
C ILE A 107 8.14 7.70 -18.57
N LEU A 108 9.21 8.30 -18.02
CA LEU A 108 10.24 8.98 -18.81
C LEU A 108 11.00 7.98 -19.69
N GLU A 109 11.45 6.86 -19.12
CA GLU A 109 12.10 5.75 -19.85
C GLU A 109 11.25 5.25 -21.02
N TYR A 110 9.93 5.16 -20.83
CA TYR A 110 9.00 4.78 -21.87
C TYR A 110 8.85 5.85 -22.98
N LYS A 111 8.80 7.12 -22.61
CA LYS A 111 8.69 8.24 -23.56
C LYS A 111 9.95 8.42 -24.40
N ASP A 112 11.13 8.12 -23.86
CA ASP A 112 12.39 8.22 -24.58
C ASP A 112 12.56 7.11 -25.64
N THR A 113 11.86 5.99 -25.49
CA THR A 113 11.98 4.83 -26.37
C THR A 113 10.91 4.76 -27.45
N CYS A 114 9.80 5.50 -27.32
CA CYS A 114 8.76 5.53 -28.33
C CYS A 114 7.88 6.78 -28.28
N THR A 115 7.37 7.18 -29.45
CA THR A 115 6.30 8.17 -29.56
C THR A 115 5.01 7.61 -28.97
N VAL A 116 4.48 8.32 -27.98
CA VAL A 116 3.24 7.95 -27.29
C VAL A 116 2.06 8.57 -28.04
N ASP A 117 1.17 7.75 -28.58
CA ASP A 117 -0.05 8.22 -29.22
C ASP A 117 -1.06 8.76 -28.17
N PRO A 118 -2.03 9.60 -28.57
CA PRO A 118 -2.99 10.20 -27.65
C PRO A 118 -3.80 9.19 -26.83
N ALA A 119 -4.16 8.04 -27.40
CA ALA A 119 -4.96 7.03 -26.71
C ALA A 119 -4.13 6.32 -25.62
N THR A 120 -2.88 5.98 -25.92
CA THR A 120 -1.94 5.44 -24.91
C THR A 120 -1.71 6.43 -23.78
N ASN A 121 -1.57 7.73 -24.08
CA ASN A 121 -1.40 8.75 -23.06
C ASN A 121 -2.63 8.87 -22.14
N GLN A 122 -3.84 8.78 -22.70
CA GLN A 122 -5.07 8.77 -21.91
C GLN A 122 -5.18 7.54 -21.00
N ASN A 123 -4.85 6.35 -21.52
CA ASN A 123 -4.82 5.11 -20.74
C ASN A 123 -3.80 5.20 -19.60
N LEU A 124 -2.63 5.79 -19.87
CA LEU A 124 -1.60 5.99 -18.86
C LEU A 124 -2.07 6.97 -17.77
N GLN A 125 -2.68 8.09 -18.14
CA GLN A 125 -3.24 9.04 -17.16
C GLN A 125 -4.26 8.34 -16.25
N TYR A 126 -5.19 7.59 -16.84
CA TYR A 126 -6.20 6.83 -16.10
C TYR A 126 -5.57 5.83 -15.12
N PHE A 127 -4.54 5.10 -15.56
CA PHE A 127 -3.77 4.21 -14.68
C PHE A 127 -3.11 4.99 -13.53
N LEU A 128 -2.41 6.10 -13.83
CA LEU A 128 -1.68 6.87 -12.82
C LEU A 128 -2.61 7.45 -11.75
N ASP A 129 -3.79 7.95 -12.16
CA ASP A 129 -4.80 8.45 -11.22
C ASP A 129 -5.23 7.35 -10.24
N ARG A 130 -5.56 6.17 -10.76
CA ARG A 130 -5.95 5.02 -9.94
C ARG A 130 -4.82 4.49 -9.07
N PHE A 131 -3.63 4.37 -9.64
CA PHE A 131 -2.42 3.90 -8.96
C PHE A 131 -2.09 4.79 -7.76
N TYR A 132 -2.06 6.11 -7.96
CA TYR A 132 -1.74 7.06 -6.90
C TYR A 132 -2.86 7.20 -5.88
N MET A 133 -4.14 7.17 -6.29
CA MET A 133 -5.25 7.15 -5.34
C MET A 133 -5.23 5.90 -4.45
N ASN A 134 -5.01 4.72 -5.03
CA ASN A 134 -4.85 3.49 -4.25
C ASN A 134 -3.66 3.62 -3.30
N ARG A 135 -2.50 4.10 -3.77
CA ARG A 135 -1.31 4.27 -2.92
C ARG A 135 -1.57 5.22 -1.74
N ILE A 136 -2.23 6.36 -1.97
CA ILE A 136 -2.60 7.31 -0.91
C ILE A 136 -3.49 6.61 0.12
N SER A 137 -4.55 5.95 -0.33
CA SER A 137 -5.49 5.25 0.57
C SER A 137 -4.83 4.12 1.36
N THR A 138 -3.93 3.36 0.73
CA THR A 138 -3.21 2.24 1.36
C THR A 138 -2.20 2.78 2.38
N ARG A 139 -1.49 3.87 2.05
CA ARG A 139 -0.61 4.56 3.00
C ARG A 139 -1.41 5.11 4.19
N MET A 140 -2.60 5.66 3.95
CA MET A 140 -3.48 6.16 5.02
C MET A 140 -3.82 5.06 6.03
N LEU A 141 -4.29 3.90 5.56
CA LEU A 141 -4.62 2.77 6.42
C LEU A 141 -3.42 2.26 7.23
N MET A 142 -2.28 2.03 6.57
CA MET A 142 -1.06 1.57 7.25
C MET A 142 -0.58 2.60 8.27
N THR A 143 -0.61 3.89 7.92
CA THR A 143 -0.15 4.96 8.80
C THR A 143 -1.04 5.09 10.02
N GLN A 144 -2.36 5.01 9.87
CA GLN A 144 -3.28 5.04 11.00
C GLN A 144 -2.99 3.89 11.99
N HIS A 145 -2.86 2.65 11.50
CA HIS A 145 -2.56 1.51 12.36
C HIS A 145 -1.21 1.65 13.06
N ILE A 146 -0.16 2.06 12.33
CA ILE A 146 1.16 2.28 12.92
C ILE A 146 1.08 3.35 14.01
N LEU A 147 0.46 4.52 13.74
CA LEU A 147 0.42 5.61 14.71
C LEU A 147 -0.35 5.25 15.99
N ILE A 148 -1.44 4.50 15.88
CA ILE A 148 -2.26 4.14 17.04
C ILE A 148 -1.59 3.04 17.88
N PHE A 149 -0.90 2.08 17.24
CA PHE A 149 -0.45 0.85 17.91
C PHE A 149 1.08 0.67 18.00
N SER A 150 1.90 1.56 17.41
CA SER A 150 3.37 1.46 17.55
C SER A 150 3.87 1.82 18.95
N ASP A 151 3.22 2.79 19.59
CA ASP A 151 3.65 3.36 20.88
C ASP A 151 3.15 2.56 22.09
N SER A 152 2.23 1.61 21.87
CA SER A 152 1.81 0.64 22.91
C SER A 152 2.99 -0.21 23.42
N LYS A 153 4.12 -0.23 22.70
CA LYS A 153 5.38 -0.89 23.12
C LYS A 153 6.15 -0.12 24.20
N THR A 154 5.88 1.17 24.46
CA THR A 154 6.71 2.01 25.36
C THR A 154 6.00 2.51 26.62
N GLY A 155 4.71 2.24 26.81
CA GLY A 155 3.99 2.64 28.03
C GLY A 155 3.86 4.16 28.21
N ASN A 156 4.19 4.96 27.20
CA ASN A 156 4.01 6.40 27.22
C ASN A 156 2.80 6.79 26.35
N PRO A 157 1.77 7.43 26.93
CA PRO A 157 0.64 7.93 26.16
C PRO A 157 1.07 9.20 25.41
N SER A 158 1.43 9.06 24.14
CA SER A 158 1.58 10.21 23.24
C SER A 158 0.19 10.68 22.81
N HIS A 159 -0.38 11.63 23.55
CA HIS A 159 -1.56 12.36 23.10
C HIS A 159 -1.24 13.24 21.87
N ILE A 160 -2.21 13.23 20.93
CA ILE A 160 -2.66 14.25 19.95
C ILE A 160 -2.64 13.73 18.51
#